data_AF-A0A4Y7SJD5-F1
#
_entry.id   AF-A0A4Y7SJD5-F1
#
_cell.length_a   1.000
_cell.length_b   1.000
_cell.length_c   1.000
_cell.angle_alpha   90.00
_cell.angle_beta   90.00
_cell.angle_gamma   90.00
#
_symmetry.space_group_name_H-M   'P 1'
#
loop_
_entity.id
_entity.type
_entity.pdbx_description
1 polymer ?
#
loop_
_entity_poly.entity_id
_entity_poly.type
_entity_poly.pdbx_seq_one_letter_code
_entity_poly.pdbx_strand_id
1 'polypeptide(L)'
;MASDVAHHSELDLPKELWIEIVLEIAPRDAVALSQVCQLLHDLLSDRDLWIKVLRAVVCQRDGIFSGTYPVADMDLGQIQLHVDTYHLHPAPRLCRR
;
A
#
# COMPACT_ATOMS: atom_id res chain seq x y z
N MET A 1 -23.76 3.65 38.38
CA MET A 1 -22.39 4.06 38.02
C MET A 1 -22.08 3.37 36.69
N ALA A 2 -22.23 4.07 35.58
CA ALA A 2 -21.95 3.52 34.25
C ALA A 2 -20.45 3.66 34.01
N SER A 3 -19.73 2.53 33.98
CA SER A 3 -18.37 2.49 33.44
C SER A 3 -18.49 2.60 31.93
N ASP A 4 -18.21 3.79 31.41
CA ASP A 4 -17.98 4.03 29.99
C ASP A 4 -16.61 3.43 29.63
N VAL A 5 -16.60 2.12 29.39
CA VAL A 5 -15.42 1.44 28.85
C VAL A 5 -15.41 1.78 27.38
N ALA A 6 -14.69 2.85 27.02
CA ALA A 6 -14.39 3.18 25.64
C ALA A 6 -13.91 1.91 24.94
N HIS A 7 -14.78 1.33 24.10
CA HIS A 7 -14.39 0.33 23.15
C HIS A 7 -13.57 1.07 22.09
N HIS A 8 -12.31 1.34 22.41
CA HIS A 8 -11.32 1.68 21.40
C HIS A 8 -11.32 0.51 20.44
N SER A 9 -11.98 0.70 19.31
CA SER A 9 -11.87 -0.25 18.21
C SER A 9 -10.37 -0.31 17.91
N GLU A 10 -9.76 -1.49 17.88
CA GLU A 10 -8.32 -1.67 17.62
C GLU A 10 -7.83 -1.01 16.31
N LEU A 11 -8.75 -0.48 15.51
CA LEU A 11 -8.53 0.25 14.27
C LEU A 11 -8.38 1.78 14.43
N ASP A 12 -8.50 2.33 15.64
CA ASP A 12 -8.31 3.77 15.96
C ASP A 12 -6.84 4.22 15.96
N LEU A 13 -6.04 3.66 15.05
CA LEU A 13 -4.66 4.09 14.84
C LEU A 13 -4.64 5.37 13.97
N PRO A 14 -3.79 6.36 14.29
CA PRO A 14 -3.48 7.45 13.37
C PRO A 14 -3.10 6.93 11.98
N LYS A 15 -3.52 7.66 10.95
CA LYS A 15 -3.30 7.30 9.53
C LYS A 15 -1.82 7.02 9.24
N GLU A 16 -0.92 7.77 9.87
CA GLU A 16 0.52 7.64 9.72
C GLU A 16 1.03 6.25 10.14
N LEU A 17 0.49 5.69 11.23
CA LEU A 17 0.87 4.36 11.68
C LEU A 17 0.36 3.27 10.74
N TRP A 18 -0.82 3.46 10.16
CA TRP A 18 -1.34 2.56 9.13
C TRP A 18 -0.48 2.57 7.86
N ILE A 19 0.06 3.72 7.47
CA ILE A 19 1.01 3.81 6.36
C ILE A 19 2.24 2.94 6.65
N GLU A 20 2.83 3.06 7.85
CA GLU A 20 3.99 2.24 8.25
C GLU A 20 3.65 0.74 8.26
N ILE A 21 2.50 0.34 8.81
CA ILE A 21 2.05 -1.06 8.80
C ILE A 21 1.97 -1.59 7.36
N VAL A 22 1.36 -0.83 6.46
CA VAL A 22 1.19 -1.21 5.05
C VAL A 22 2.52 -1.32 4.31
N LEU A 23 3.53 -0.51 4.68
CA LEU A 23 4.87 -0.57 4.10
C LEU A 23 5.67 -1.79 4.59
N GLU A 24 5.38 -2.30 5.78
CA GLU A 24 6.09 -3.43 6.40
C GLU A 24 5.49 -4.81 6.06
N ILE A 25 4.22 -4.86 5.62
CA ILE A 25 3.57 -6.12 5.20
C ILE A 25 3.79 -6.42 3.72
N ALA A 26 3.42 -7.63 3.30
CA ALA A 26 3.47 -7.96 1.88
C ALA A 26 2.44 -7.11 1.11
N PRO A 27 2.80 -6.61 -0.10
CA PRO A 27 1.91 -5.90 -1.01
C PRO A 27 0.51 -6.51 -1.16
N ARG A 28 0.46 -7.83 -1.29
CA ARG A 28 -0.78 -8.60 -1.41
C ARG A 28 -1.63 -8.56 -0.14
N ASP A 29 -0.99 -8.59 1.02
CA ASP A 29 -1.69 -8.53 2.31
C ASP A 29 -2.29 -7.14 2.53
N ALA A 30 -1.61 -6.09 2.06
CA ALA A 30 -2.17 -4.74 2.07
C ALA A 30 -3.43 -4.62 1.19
N VAL A 31 -3.44 -5.26 0.01
CA VAL A 31 -4.61 -5.28 -0.88
C VAL A 31 -5.73 -6.14 -0.28
N ALA A 32 -5.41 -7.24 0.39
CA ALA A 32 -6.41 -8.03 1.11
C ALA A 32 -7.02 -7.24 2.28
N LEU A 33 -6.20 -6.44 2.99
CA LEU A 33 -6.63 -5.64 4.13
C LEU A 33 -7.67 -4.58 3.74
N SER A 34 -7.57 -4.00 2.53
CA SER A 34 -8.54 -3.02 2.03
C SER A 34 -9.92 -3.62 1.74
N GLN A 35 -10.02 -4.95 1.68
CA GLN A 35 -11.26 -5.67 1.43
C GLN A 35 -11.93 -6.20 2.71
N VAL A 36 -11.31 -5.98 3.89
CA VAL A 36 -11.80 -6.53 5.17
C VAL A 36 -13.01 -5.76 5.70
N CYS A 37 -12.96 -4.43 5.72
CA CYS A 37 -14.04 -3.59 6.21
C CYS A 37 -14.01 -2.18 5.60
N GLN A 38 -15.11 -1.43 5.73
CA GLN A 38 -15.23 -0.07 5.16
C GLN A 38 -14.17 0.88 5.69
N LEU A 39 -13.84 0.80 6.99
CA LEU A 39 -12.83 1.67 7.60
C LEU A 39 -11.45 1.45 6.98
N LEU A 40 -11.05 0.18 6.83
CA LEU A 40 -9.80 -0.20 6.19
C LEU A 40 -9.82 0.13 4.70
N HIS A 41 -10.96 -0.06 4.04
CA HIS A 41 -11.14 0.34 2.65
C HIS A 41 -10.90 1.84 2.47
N ASP A 42 -11.52 2.70 3.29
CA ASP A 42 -11.40 4.16 3.17
C ASP A 42 -9.97 4.63 3.45
N LEU A 43 -9.36 4.07 4.49
CA LEU A 43 -7.96 4.32 4.85
C LEU A 43 -6.99 3.88 3.74
N LEU A 44 -7.22 2.69 3.17
CA LEU A 44 -6.42 2.10 2.10
C LEU A 44 -6.94 2.50 0.71
N SER A 45 -7.79 3.51 0.60
CA SER A 45 -8.15 4.14 -0.68
C SER A 45 -7.31 5.39 -0.96
N ASP A 46 -6.32 5.68 -0.10
CA ASP A 46 -5.41 6.79 -0.31
C ASP A 46 -4.39 6.48 -1.42
N ARG A 47 -4.51 7.18 -2.56
CA ARG A 47 -3.58 7.05 -3.68
C ARG A 47 -2.13 7.34 -3.30
N ASP A 48 -1.88 8.33 -2.42
CA ASP A 48 -0.52 8.71 -2.05
C ASP A 48 0.17 7.60 -1.22
N LEU A 49 -0.60 6.86 -0.41
CA LEU A 49 -0.13 5.66 0.26
C LEU A 49 0.32 4.61 -0.76
N TRP A 50 -0.53 4.27 -1.74
CA TRP A 50 -0.18 3.25 -2.73
C TRP A 50 0.97 3.64 -3.64
N ILE A 51 1.17 4.93 -3.91
CA ILE A 51 2.37 5.42 -4.60
C ILE A 51 3.62 5.16 -3.76
N LYS A 52 3.58 5.38 -2.44
CA LYS A 52 4.71 5.07 -1.55
C LYS A 52 4.98 3.57 -1.51
N VAL A 53 3.95 2.74 -1.39
CA VAL A 53 4.06 1.27 -1.41
C VAL A 53 4.67 0.80 -2.72
N LEU A 54 4.12 1.25 -3.85
CA LEU A 54 4.62 0.90 -5.18
C LEU A 54 6.07 1.33 -5.36
N ARG A 55 6.45 2.54 -4.93
CA ARG A 55 7.86 2.98 -4.98
C ARG A 55 8.77 2.15 -4.08
N ALA A 56 8.33 1.79 -2.87
CA ALA A 56 9.12 0.91 -2.00
C ALA A 56 9.35 -0.44 -2.68
N VAL A 57 8.29 -1.04 -3.24
CA VAL A 57 8.35 -2.32 -3.94
C VAL A 57 9.21 -2.25 -5.20
N VAL A 58 8.95 -1.29 -6.09
CA VAL A 58 9.63 -1.13 -7.39
C VAL A 58 11.09 -0.68 -7.23
N CYS A 59 11.33 0.34 -6.40
CA CYS A 59 12.65 0.95 -6.30
C CYS A 59 13.58 0.19 -5.36
N GLN A 60 13.09 -0.34 -4.23
CA GLN A 60 13.96 -1.02 -3.27
C GLN A 60 14.18 -2.49 -3.60
N ARG A 61 13.18 -3.22 -4.14
CA ARG A 61 13.38 -4.64 -4.50
C ARG A 61 14.04 -4.83 -5.85
N ASP A 62 13.67 -4.04 -6.86
CA ASP A 62 14.12 -4.26 -8.24
C ASP A 62 15.15 -3.25 -8.74
N GLY A 63 15.49 -2.23 -7.93
CA GLY A 63 16.46 -1.20 -8.30
C GLY A 63 15.99 -0.33 -9.47
N ILE A 64 14.68 -0.27 -9.70
CA ILE A 64 14.09 0.52 -10.79
C ILE A 64 14.01 1.98 -10.35
N PHE A 65 14.52 2.87 -11.19
CA PHE A 65 14.48 4.30 -10.94
C PHE A 65 13.02 4.79 -10.87
N SER A 66 12.68 5.48 -9.78
CA SER A 66 11.30 5.96 -9.55
C SER A 66 10.76 6.87 -10.65
N GLY A 67 11.64 7.54 -11.40
CA GLY A 67 11.27 8.43 -12.50
C GLY A 67 10.98 7.74 -13.83
N THR A 68 11.28 6.45 -14.00
CA THR A 68 10.91 5.70 -15.21
C THR A 68 9.57 4.99 -15.09
N TYR A 69 8.98 4.96 -13.90
CA TYR A 69 7.69 4.32 -13.66
C TYR A 69 6.54 5.35 -13.81
N PRO A 70 5.57 5.14 -14.72
CA PRO A 70 4.54 6.13 -15.05
C PRO A 70 3.42 6.19 -13.99
N VAL A 71 3.78 6.30 -12.71
CA VAL A 71 2.81 6.30 -11.61
C VAL A 71 1.88 7.51 -11.65
N ALA A 72 2.32 8.61 -12.27
CA ALA A 72 1.54 9.83 -12.42
C ALA A 72 0.25 9.60 -13.21
N ASP A 73 0.31 8.73 -14.23
CA ASP A 73 -0.78 8.45 -15.16
C ASP A 73 -1.69 7.30 -14.71
N MET A 74 -1.34 6.62 -13.60
CA MET A 74 -2.10 5.48 -13.09
C MET A 74 -3.21 5.92 -12.12
N ASP A 75 -4.40 5.33 -12.29
CA ASP A 75 -5.45 5.40 -11.28
C ASP A 75 -5.14 4.49 -10.06
N LEU A 76 -5.89 4.65 -8.98
CA LEU A 76 -5.68 3.88 -7.75
C LEU A 76 -5.78 2.36 -7.98
N GLY A 77 -6.76 1.92 -8.77
CA GLY A 77 -6.98 0.51 -9.07
C GLY A 77 -5.83 -0.07 -9.89
N GLN A 78 -5.30 0.68 -10.85
CA GLN A 78 -4.11 0.32 -11.61
C GLN A 78 -2.88 0.22 -10.71
N ILE A 79 -2.70 1.13 -9.76
CA ILE A 79 -1.58 1.05 -8.80
C ILE A 79 -1.74 -0.19 -7.91
N GLN A 80 -2.91 -0.40 -7.30
CA GLN A 80 -3.18 -1.57 -6.46
C GLN A 80 -2.99 -2.88 -7.22
N LEU A 81 -3.45 -2.95 -8.48
CA LEU A 81 -3.26 -4.11 -9.35
C LEU A 81 -1.78 -4.38 -9.63
N HIS A 82 -0.98 -3.35 -9.92
CA HIS A 82 0.46 -3.52 -10.13
C HIS A 82 1.17 -3.95 -8.84
N VAL A 83 0.71 -3.46 -7.68
CA VAL A 83 1.24 -3.85 -6.36
C VAL A 83 0.87 -5.31 -6.03
N ASP A 84 -0.36 -5.75 -6.30
CA ASP A 84 -0.82 -7.14 -6.09
C ASP A 84 -0.12 -8.14 -7.02
N THR A 85 -0.05 -7.80 -8.31
CA THR A 85 0.52 -8.68 -9.34
C THR A 85 2.04 -8.60 -9.44
N TYR A 86 2.69 -7.74 -8.64
CA TYR A 86 4.13 -7.50 -8.68
C TYR A 86 4.96 -8.78 -8.52
N HIS A 87 4.47 -9.72 -7.71
CA HIS A 87 5.13 -11.00 -7.47
C HIS A 87 5.11 -11.94 -8.68
N LEU A 88 4.15 -11.76 -9.61
CA LEU A 88 3.98 -12.62 -10.78
C LEU A 88 4.83 -12.15 -11.97
N HIS A 89 5.03 -10.84 -12.08
CA HIS A 89 5.81 -10.23 -13.16
C HIS A 89 6.73 -9.15 -12.59
N PRO A 90 7.86 -9.52 -11.97
CA PRO A 90 8.88 -8.53 -11.61
C PRO A 90 9.30 -7.81 -12.88
N ALA A 91 9.32 -6.47 -12.82
CA ALA A 91 9.60 -5.66 -13.98
C ALA A 91 10.96 -6.06 -14.59
N PRO A 92 11.10 -6.04 -15.93
CA PRO A 92 12.35 -6.41 -16.57
C PRO A 92 13.46 -5.52 -16.00
N ARG A 93 14.51 -6.15 -15.46
CA ARG A 93 15.65 -5.50 -14.81
C ARG A 93 16.36 -4.55 -15.78
N LEU A 94 15.80 -3.36 -16.00
CA LEU A 94 16.33 -2.33 -16.87
C LEU A 94 17.31 -1.44 -16.09
N CYS A 95 18.27 -2.05 -15.39
CA CYS A 95 19.42 -1.36 -14.79
C CYS A 95 20.55 -2.38 -14.54
N ARG A 96 21.18 -2.86 -15.63
CA ARG A 96 22.60 -3.25 -15.58
C ARG A 96 23.34 -2.31 -16.53
N ARG A 97 23.97 -1.30 -15.98
CA ARG A 97 25.11 -0.61 -16.61
C ARG A 97 26.17 -0.39 -15.57
#